data_AF-A0A4Y7RBJ3-F1
#
_entry.id   AF-A0A4Y7RBJ3-F1
#
_cell.length_a   1.000
_cell.length_b   1.000
_cell.length_c   1.000
_cell.angle_alpha   90.00
_cell.angle_beta   90.00
_cell.angle_gamma   90.00
#
_symmetry.space_group_name_H-M   'P 1'
#
loop_
_entity.id
_entity.type
_entity.pdbx_description
1 polymer ?
#
loop_
_entity_poly.entity_id
_entity_poly.type
_entity_poly.pdbx_seq_one_letter_code
_entity_poly.pdbx_strand_id
1 'polypeptide(L)'
;MPPKQGQLLVYQKYVDLINYSYNLLQKFPKAEKYAMVAHLKDSMFTALKVILQANKVYNNQASRIERLNSLDAEVQLQKVLVRLAHQNRYISNSNYMEWSRRLDEIGRLLGGWIRQTVGKNI
;
A
#
# COMPACT_ATOMS: atom_id res chain seq x y z
N MET A 1 15.19 19.77 -1.23
CA MET A 1 15.48 18.92 -0.06
C MET A 1 15.37 17.46 -0.49
N PRO A 2 16.35 16.60 -0.20
CA PRO A 2 16.21 15.17 -0.44
C PRO A 2 15.09 14.59 0.44
N PRO A 3 14.36 13.56 -0.03
CA PRO A 3 13.34 12.89 0.77
C PRO A 3 13.95 12.33 2.07
N LYS A 4 13.23 12.46 3.19
CA LYS A 4 13.68 11.93 4.49
C LYS A 4 13.79 10.40 4.42
N GLN A 5 14.72 9.79 5.16
CA GLN A 5 15.00 8.34 5.10
C GLN A 5 13.75 7.44 5.24
N GLY A 6 12.79 7.80 6.09
CA GLY A 6 11.53 7.05 6.24
C GLY A 6 10.59 7.10 5.02
N GLN A 7 10.67 8.16 4.21
CA GLN A 7 9.90 8.33 2.98
C GLN A 7 10.38 7.40 1.87
N LEU A 8 11.71 7.25 1.76
CA LEU A 8 12.35 6.31 0.86
C LEU A 8 12.02 4.85 1.23
N LEU A 9 11.90 4.58 2.54
CA LEU A 9 11.59 3.25 3.03
C LEU A 9 10.16 2.79 2.68
N VAL A 10 9.15 3.67 2.81
CA VAL A 10 7.76 3.34 2.40
C VAL A 10 7.72 2.99 0.93
N TYR A 11 8.36 3.80 0.08
CA TYR A 11 8.45 3.52 -1.36
C TYR A 11 9.08 2.16 -1.64
N GLN A 12 10.24 1.86 -1.06
CA GLN A 12 10.93 0.58 -1.28
C GLN A 12 10.05 -0.61 -0.88
N LYS A 13 9.47 -0.56 0.32
CA LYS A 13 8.60 -1.64 0.84
C LYS A 13 7.37 -1.83 -0.03
N TYR A 14 6.84 -0.75 -0.58
CA TYR A 14 5.69 -0.80 -1.47
C TYR A 14 6.03 -1.41 -2.84
N VAL A 15 7.20 -1.08 -3.40
CA VAL A 15 7.69 -1.73 -4.62
C VAL A 15 7.92 -3.22 -4.39
N ASP A 16 8.50 -3.60 -3.25
CA ASP A 16 8.68 -5.02 -2.88
C ASP A 16 7.34 -5.76 -2.74
N LEU A 17 6.29 -5.08 -2.24
CA LEU A 17 4.93 -5.62 -2.18
C LEU A 17 4.36 -5.85 -3.59
N ILE A 18 4.53 -4.89 -4.50
CA ILE A 18 4.07 -5.01 -5.89
C ILE A 18 4.78 -6.19 -6.58
N ASN A 19 6.10 -6.31 -6.43
CA ASN A 19 6.84 -7.43 -7.02
C ASN A 19 6.37 -8.78 -6.47
N TYR A 20 6.11 -8.86 -5.17
CA TYR A 20 5.56 -10.05 -4.53
C TYR A 20 4.15 -10.40 -5.03
N SER A 21 3.27 -9.40 -5.15
CA SER A 21 1.86 -9.61 -5.49
C SER A 21 1.65 -10.10 -6.93
N TYR A 22 2.48 -9.66 -7.87
CA TYR A 22 2.33 -10.00 -9.30
C TYR A 22 2.32 -11.51 -9.56
N ASN A 23 3.20 -12.26 -8.89
CA ASN A 23 3.27 -13.71 -9.00
C ASN A 23 2.01 -14.39 -8.42
N LEU A 24 1.37 -13.79 -7.43
CA LEU A 24 0.16 -14.32 -6.82
C LEU A 24 -1.08 -14.02 -7.66
N LEU A 25 -1.16 -12.82 -8.24
CA LEU A 25 -2.27 -12.42 -9.12
C LEU A 25 -2.41 -13.33 -10.36
N GLN A 26 -1.33 -13.98 -10.78
CA GLN A 26 -1.38 -14.99 -11.84
C GLN A 26 -2.21 -16.22 -11.44
N LYS A 27 -2.27 -16.57 -10.16
CA LYS A 27 -2.97 -17.77 -9.64
C LYS A 27 -4.48 -17.60 -9.50
N PHE A 28 -4.99 -16.37 -9.65
CA PHE A 28 -6.42 -16.10 -9.55
C PHE A 28 -7.19 -16.73 -10.73
N PRO A 29 -8.44 -17.19 -10.51
CA PRO A 29 -9.29 -17.71 -11.58
C PRO A 29 -9.46 -16.72 -12.73
N LYS A 30 -9.74 -17.24 -13.94
CA LYS A 30 -9.91 -16.40 -15.14
C LYS A 30 -11.02 -15.36 -14.98
N ALA A 31 -12.12 -15.73 -14.31
CA ALA A 31 -13.25 -14.83 -14.05
C ALA A 31 -12.86 -13.59 -13.21
N GLU A 32 -11.81 -13.70 -12.38
CA GLU A 32 -11.38 -12.62 -11.49
C GLU A 32 -10.32 -11.71 -12.10
N LYS A 33 -9.81 -12.04 -13.30
CA LYS A 33 -8.72 -11.28 -13.95
C LYS A 33 -9.13 -9.84 -14.25
N TYR A 34 -10.38 -9.64 -14.66
CA TYR A 34 -10.96 -8.33 -14.97
C TYR A 34 -11.82 -7.77 -13.83
N ALA A 35 -11.88 -8.47 -12.70
CA ALA A 35 -12.58 -8.03 -11.49
C ALA A 35 -11.56 -7.77 -10.37
N MET A 36 -11.43 -8.69 -9.40
CA MET A 36 -10.58 -8.48 -8.23
C MET A 36 -9.11 -8.19 -8.57
N VAL A 37 -8.54 -8.88 -9.58
CA VAL A 37 -7.14 -8.66 -9.97
C VAL A 37 -6.93 -7.27 -10.57
N ALA A 38 -7.87 -6.79 -11.40
CA ALA A 38 -7.80 -5.46 -11.98
C ALA A 38 -7.89 -4.39 -10.88
N HIS A 39 -8.89 -4.48 -10.01
CA HIS A 39 -9.04 -3.56 -8.87
C HIS A 39 -7.81 -3.54 -7.95
N LEU A 40 -7.22 -4.71 -7.67
CA LEU A 40 -6.05 -4.78 -6.81
C LEU A 40 -4.82 -4.13 -7.47
N LYS A 41 -4.64 -4.31 -8.78
CA LYS A 41 -3.57 -3.63 -9.53
C LYS A 41 -3.77 -2.12 -9.56
N ASP A 42 -4.99 -1.67 -9.84
CA ASP A 42 -5.31 -0.24 -9.91
C ASP A 42 -5.09 0.44 -8.55
N SER A 43 -5.53 -0.19 -7.47
CA SER A 43 -5.25 0.27 -6.10
C SER A 43 -3.74 0.31 -5.80
N MET A 44 -2.99 -0.72 -6.19
CA MET A 44 -1.53 -0.74 -5.99
C MET A 44 -0.82 0.40 -6.75
N PHE A 45 -1.19 0.65 -8.00
CA PHE A 45 -0.61 1.75 -8.77
C PHE A 45 -1.04 3.12 -8.28
N THR A 46 -2.29 3.26 -7.82
CA THR A 46 -2.79 4.49 -7.20
C THR A 46 -1.98 4.81 -5.95
N ALA A 47 -1.84 3.85 -5.04
CA ALA A 47 -1.02 4.00 -3.84
C ALA A 47 0.44 4.36 -4.17
N LEU A 48 1.07 3.68 -5.14
CA LEU A 48 2.43 4.01 -5.58
C LEU A 48 2.54 5.44 -6.09
N LYS A 49 1.58 5.90 -6.90
CA LYS A 49 1.51 7.28 -7.40
C LYS A 49 1.37 8.27 -6.25
N VAL A 50 0.53 7.97 -5.27
CA VAL A 50 0.32 8.82 -4.10
C VAL A 50 1.58 8.89 -3.23
N ILE A 51 2.32 7.79 -3.03
CA ILE A 51 3.64 7.78 -2.35
C ILE A 51 4.59 8.77 -3.04
N LEU A 52 4.72 8.67 -4.36
CA LEU A 52 5.59 9.54 -5.14
C LEU A 52 5.17 11.01 -5.05
N GLN A 53 3.87 11.30 -5.09
CA GLN A 53 3.33 12.65 -4.95
C GLN A 53 3.57 13.22 -3.54
N ALA A 54 3.30 12.44 -2.48
CA ALA A 54 3.53 12.86 -1.10
C ALA A 54 5.00 13.21 -0.82
N ASN A 55 5.93 12.49 -1.46
CA ASN A 55 7.37 12.78 -1.41
C ASN A 55 7.78 14.10 -2.06
N LYS A 56 6.97 14.62 -2.99
CA LYS A 56 7.22 15.89 -3.69
C LYS A 56 6.54 17.09 -3.02
N VAL A 57 5.76 16.88 -1.96
CA VAL A 57 5.22 17.96 -1.14
C VAL A 57 6.30 18.40 -0.15
N TYR A 58 6.73 19.66 -0.18
CA TYR A 58 7.78 20.17 0.73
C TYR A 58 7.21 21.08 1.83
N ASN A 59 6.37 22.05 1.46
CA ASN A 59 5.94 23.14 2.36
C ASN A 59 4.41 23.22 2.56
N ASN A 60 3.68 22.12 2.31
CA ASN A 60 2.23 22.07 2.51
C ASN A 60 1.87 20.83 3.32
N GLN A 61 1.82 20.99 4.64
CA GLN A 61 1.52 19.91 5.58
C GLN A 61 0.14 19.31 5.33
N ALA A 62 -0.88 20.15 5.13
CA ALA A 62 -2.26 19.73 4.90
C ALA A 62 -2.36 18.84 3.64
N SER A 63 -1.78 19.28 2.52
CA SER A 63 -1.75 18.48 1.27
C SER A 63 -0.96 17.18 1.42
N ARG A 64 0.12 17.17 2.22
CA ARG A 64 0.83 15.92 2.51
C ARG A 64 -0.03 14.97 3.33
N ILE A 65 -0.72 15.45 4.38
CA ILE A 65 -1.61 14.64 5.22
C ILE A 65 -2.75 14.04 4.39
N GLU A 66 -3.41 14.86 3.55
CA GLU A 66 -4.48 14.41 2.66
C GLU A 66 -4.02 13.22 1.80
N ARG A 67 -2.86 13.35 1.14
CA ARG A 67 -2.27 12.27 0.34
C ARG A 67 -1.95 11.03 1.17
N LEU A 68 -1.39 11.21 2.36
CA LEU A 68 -1.07 10.09 3.24
C LEU A 68 -2.32 9.37 3.74
N ASN A 69 -3.42 10.09 3.99
CA ASN A 69 -4.71 9.50 4.35
C ASN A 69 -5.32 8.73 3.18
N SER A 70 -5.25 9.27 1.95
CA SER A 70 -5.67 8.54 0.75
C SER A 70 -4.84 7.26 0.55
N LEU A 71 -3.53 7.35 0.77
CA LEU A 71 -2.64 6.20 0.70
C LEU A 71 -2.96 5.14 1.77
N ASP A 72 -3.26 5.54 3.00
CA ASP A 72 -3.69 4.61 4.04
C ASP A 72 -5.00 3.91 3.64
N ALA A 73 -5.98 4.64 3.11
CA ALA A 73 -7.23 4.07 2.62
C ALA A 73 -7.01 3.01 1.52
N GLU A 74 -6.13 3.27 0.56
CA GLU A 74 -5.74 2.28 -0.47
C GLU A 74 -5.11 1.03 0.14
N VAL A 75 -4.23 1.19 1.13
CA VAL A 75 -3.61 0.05 1.84
C VAL A 75 -4.66 -0.75 2.62
N GLN A 76 -5.64 -0.09 3.26
CA GLN A 76 -6.75 -0.80 3.92
C GLN A 76 -7.62 -1.56 2.91
N LEU A 77 -7.94 -0.94 1.77
CA LEU A 77 -8.66 -1.62 0.68
C LEU A 77 -7.93 -2.88 0.23
N GLN A 78 -6.61 -2.80 0.00
CA GLN A 78 -5.82 -3.96 -0.38
C GLN A 78 -5.81 -5.06 0.69
N LYS A 79 -5.78 -4.72 1.99
CA LYS A 79 -5.92 -5.72 3.06
C LYS A 79 -7.26 -6.45 3.01
N VAL A 80 -8.34 -5.74 2.69
CA VAL A 80 -9.67 -6.34 2.52
C VAL A 80 -9.67 -7.27 1.31
N LEU A 81 -9.19 -6.81 0.15
CA LEU A 81 -9.15 -7.62 -1.08
C LEU A 81 -8.27 -8.86 -0.93
N VAL A 82 -7.11 -8.76 -0.29
CA VAL A 82 -6.22 -9.90 -0.01
C VAL A 82 -6.88 -10.92 0.92
N ARG A 83 -7.66 -10.46 1.90
CA ARG A 83 -8.45 -11.34 2.78
C ARG A 83 -9.55 -12.06 2.01
N LEU A 84 -10.26 -11.36 1.13
CA LEU A 84 -11.28 -11.96 0.26
C LEU A 84 -10.66 -12.98 -0.70
N ALA A 85 -9.50 -12.67 -1.28
CA ALA A 85 -8.77 -13.62 -2.12
C ALA A 85 -8.40 -14.90 -1.36
N HIS A 86 -8.01 -14.79 -0.09
CA HIS A 86 -7.75 -15.95 0.76
C HIS A 86 -9.03 -16.74 1.09
N GLN A 87 -10.12 -16.05 1.46
CA GLN A 87 -11.41 -16.70 1.77
C GLN A 87 -11.97 -17.48 0.57
N ASN A 88 -11.79 -16.94 -0.65
CA ASN A 88 -12.17 -17.61 -1.89
C ASN A 88 -11.11 -18.62 -2.39
N ARG A 89 -10.05 -18.89 -1.60
CA ARG A 89 -8.98 -19.86 -1.89
C ARG A 89 -8.18 -19.55 -3.16
N TYR A 90 -8.14 -18.28 -3.60
CA TYR A 90 -7.33 -17.84 -4.74
C TYR A 90 -5.83 -17.80 -4.41
N ILE A 91 -5.51 -17.65 -3.12
CA ILE A 91 -4.15 -17.70 -2.58
C ILE A 91 -4.09 -18.66 -1.38
N SER A 92 -2.93 -19.28 -1.16
CA SER A 92 -2.70 -20.15 0.01
C SER A 92 -2.59 -19.34 1.31
N ASN A 93 -2.78 -20.00 2.45
CA ASN A 93 -2.62 -19.38 3.77
C ASN A 93 -1.22 -18.76 3.96
N SER A 94 -0.15 -19.42 3.51
CA SER A 94 1.21 -18.87 3.57
C SER A 94 1.35 -17.58 2.75
N ASN A 95 0.74 -17.52 1.56
CA ASN A 95 0.77 -16.31 0.74
C ASN A 95 -0.05 -15.19 1.36
N TYR A 96 -1.22 -15.52 1.93
CA TYR A 96 -2.04 -14.57 2.67
C TYR A 96 -1.27 -13.96 3.85
N MET A 97 -0.63 -14.78 4.68
CA MET A 97 0.15 -14.33 5.83
C MET A 97 1.28 -13.37 5.43
N GLU A 98 2.07 -13.73 4.41
CA GLU A 98 3.17 -12.88 3.96
C GLU A 98 2.69 -11.58 3.30
N TRP A 99 1.62 -11.64 2.50
CA TRP A 99 1.03 -10.45 1.90
C TRP A 99 0.48 -9.49 2.97
N SER A 100 -0.30 -10.01 3.92
CA SER A 100 -0.83 -9.22 5.04
C SER A 100 0.28 -8.62 5.89
N ARG A 101 1.35 -9.40 6.20
CA ARG A 101 2.51 -8.90 6.95
C ARG A 101 3.16 -7.69 6.26
N ARG A 102 3.33 -7.73 4.94
CA ARG A 102 3.89 -6.61 4.16
C ARG A 102 2.98 -5.38 4.19
N LEU A 103 1.66 -5.58 4.02
CA LEU A 103 0.68 -4.49 4.11
C LEU A 103 0.64 -3.86 5.51
N ASP A 104 0.77 -4.67 6.56
CA ASP A 104 0.84 -4.19 7.95
C ASP A 104 2.13 -3.40 8.23
N GLU A 105 3.26 -3.88 7.71
CA GLU A 105 4.53 -3.16 7.77
C GLU A 105 4.43 -1.79 7.09
N ILE A 106 3.87 -1.73 5.89
CA ILE A 106 3.60 -0.48 5.17
C ILE A 106 2.69 0.42 5.99
N GLY A 107 1.56 -0.08 6.51
CA GLY A 107 0.64 0.70 7.34
C GLY A 107 1.29 1.32 8.58
N ARG A 108 2.20 0.58 9.25
CA ARG A 108 2.97 1.13 10.38
C ARG A 108 3.90 2.26 9.96
N LEU A 109 4.59 2.12 8.82
CA LEU A 109 5.44 3.17 8.27
C LEU A 109 4.62 4.41 7.88
N LEU A 110 3.44 4.22 7.27
CA LEU A 110 2.51 5.30 6.93
C LEU A 110 2.03 6.04 8.17
N GLY A 111 1.59 5.34 9.21
CA GLY A 111 1.20 5.96 10.47
C GLY A 111 2.35 6.75 11.11
N GLY A 112 3.58 6.25 11.01
CA GLY A 112 4.77 6.99 11.43
C GLY A 112 5.00 8.28 10.63
N TRP A 113 4.80 8.23 9.32
CA TRP A 113 4.94 9.39 8.43
C TRP A 113 3.83 10.42 8.65
N ILE A 114 2.58 9.99 8.86
CA ILE A 114 1.46 10.87 9.21
C ILE A 114 1.77 11.61 10.53
N ARG A 115 2.15 10.88 11.59
CA ARG A 115 2.51 11.51 12.88
C ARG A 115 3.65 12.52 12.75
N GLN A 116 4.69 12.19 11.99
CA GLN A 116 5.79 13.13 11.72
C GLN A 116 5.34 14.35 10.91
N THR A 117 4.34 14.19 10.04
CA THR A 117 3.81 15.26 9.22
C THR A 117 2.90 16.17 10.02
N VAL A 118 2.07 15.65 10.93
CA VAL A 118 1.18 16.44 11.80
C VAL A 118 1.98 17.29 12.81
N GLY A 119 3.20 16.88 13.14
CA GLY A 119 4.00 17.49 14.20
C GLY A 119 3.65 16.87 15.56
N LYS A 120 4.66 16.59 16.39
CA LYS A 120 4.44 16.18 17.78
C LYS A 120 3.89 17.38 18.55
N ASN A 121 2.56 17.47 18.67
CA ASN A 121 1.93 18.16 19.80
C ASN A 121 1.69 17.14 20.90
N ILE A 122 2.78 16.65 21.51
CA ILE A 122 2.83 16.05 22.86
C ILE A 122 4.22 16.36 23.41
#